data_AF-A0A1G8GP53-F1
#
_entry.id   AF-A0A1G8GP53-F1
#
_cell.length_a   1.000
_cell.length_b   1.000
_cell.length_c   1.000
_cell.angle_alpha   90.00
_cell.angle_beta   90.00
_cell.angle_gamma   90.00
#
_symmetry.space_group_name_H-M   'P 1'
#
loop_
_entity.id
_entity.type
_entity.pdbx_description
1 polymer ?
#
loop_
_entity_poly.entity_id
_entity_poly.type
_entity_poly.pdbx_seq_one_letter_code
_entity_poly.pdbx_strand_id
1 'polypeptide(L)'
;MKQFSNLLNAYAKAYNKRYNRKGSLFLDYLKRKRINDEKYFIKLLHYIHNNPVNHGFVEDIGKWKYSSYHSYINLAKESKIERTEMMQYFETVNNFIEYHKSNIEYDFLSIE
;
A
#
# COMPACT_ATOMS: atom_id res chain seq x y z
N MET A 1 -14.71 1.81 12.31
CA MET A 1 -14.73 0.40 11.81
C MET A 1 -15.87 0.13 10.83
N LYS A 2 -17.06 0.73 11.01
CA LYS A 2 -18.23 0.49 10.15
C LYS A 2 -17.94 0.65 8.65
N GLN A 3 -17.15 1.65 8.25
CA GLN A 3 -16.81 1.89 6.84
C GLN A 3 -16.01 0.72 6.22
N PHE A 4 -14.94 0.26 6.88
CA PHE A 4 -14.17 -0.90 6.44
C PHE A 4 -15.02 -2.18 6.45
N SER A 5 -15.84 -2.38 7.49
CA SER A 5 -16.75 -3.52 7.55
C SER A 5 -17.72 -3.54 6.37
N ASN A 6 -18.32 -2.40 6.03
CA ASN A 6 -19.20 -2.28 4.88
C ASN A 6 -18.49 -2.58 3.55
N LEU A 7 -17.28 -2.04 3.36
CA LEU A 7 -16.46 -2.28 2.17
C LEU A 7 -16.14 -3.77 1.98
N LEU A 8 -15.58 -4.39 3.02
CA LEU A 8 -15.17 -5.80 2.98
C LEU A 8 -16.38 -6.73 2.82
N ASN A 9 -17.50 -6.45 3.51
CA ASN A 9 -18.72 -7.23 3.38
C ASN A 9 -19.34 -7.10 1.99
N ALA A 10 -19.37 -5.89 1.41
CA ALA A 10 -19.88 -5.67 0.07
C ALA A 10 -19.04 -6.46 -0.96
N TYR A 11 -17.72 -6.39 -0.85
CA TYR A 11 -16.82 -7.14 -1.73
C TYR A 11 -16.99 -8.66 -1.57
N ALA A 12 -17.01 -9.18 -0.33
CA ALA A 12 -17.16 -10.60 -0.07
C ALA A 12 -18.49 -11.15 -0.60
N LYS A 13 -19.60 -10.40 -0.46
CA LYS A 13 -20.90 -10.75 -1.04
C LYS A 13 -20.84 -10.82 -2.57
N ALA A 14 -20.23 -9.82 -3.23
CA ALA A 14 -20.09 -9.80 -4.68
C ALA A 14 -19.21 -10.96 -5.19
N TYR A 15 -18.09 -11.23 -4.51
CA TYR A 15 -17.19 -12.33 -4.83
C TYR A 15 -17.89 -13.69 -4.68
N ASN A 16 -18.57 -13.92 -3.56
CA ASN A 16 -19.31 -15.15 -3.30
C ASN A 16 -20.40 -15.39 -4.35
N LYS A 17 -21.14 -14.34 -4.75
CA LYS A 17 -22.13 -14.42 -5.82
C LYS A 17 -21.48 -14.78 -7.17
N ARG A 18 -20.35 -14.17 -7.52
CA ARG A 18 -19.65 -14.41 -8.80
C ARG A 18 -19.14 -15.85 -8.94
N TYR A 19 -18.64 -16.43 -7.87
CA TYR A 19 -18.00 -17.75 -7.88
C TYR A 19 -18.84 -18.86 -7.22
N ASN A 20 -20.13 -18.60 -6.97
CA ASN A 20 -21.05 -19.52 -6.30
C ASN A 20 -20.48 -20.11 -4.98
N ARG A 21 -19.79 -19.28 -4.19
CA ARG A 21 -19.16 -19.65 -2.92
C ARG A 21 -20.03 -19.23 -1.73
N LYS A 22 -19.82 -19.85 -0.57
CA LYS A 22 -20.38 -19.42 0.73
C LYS A 22 -19.23 -19.19 1.74
N GLY A 23 -19.50 -18.39 2.78
CA GLY A 23 -18.56 -18.15 3.89
C GLY A 23 -17.80 -16.82 3.82
N SER A 24 -16.93 -16.59 4.82
CA SER A 24 -16.08 -15.39 4.94
C SER A 24 -14.95 -15.41 3.90
N LEU A 25 -14.56 -14.24 3.41
CA LEU A 25 -13.42 -14.07 2.49
C LEU A 25 -12.22 -13.40 3.20
N PHE A 26 -12.51 -12.53 4.16
CA PHE A 26 -11.52 -11.81 4.94
C PHE A 26 -11.42 -12.39 6.35
N LEU A 27 -10.27 -12.18 7.00
CA LEU A 27 -10.10 -12.46 8.43
C LEU A 27 -11.00 -11.56 9.27
N ASP A 28 -11.37 -12.02 10.46
CA ASP A 28 -12.34 -11.35 11.33
C ASP A 28 -11.90 -9.96 11.80
N TYR A 29 -10.58 -9.70 11.90
CA TYR A 29 -10.05 -8.43 12.37
C TYR A 29 -8.91 -7.89 11.49
N LEU A 30 -8.98 -6.58 11.21
CA LEU A 30 -7.89 -5.83 10.59
C LEU A 30 -6.88 -5.40 11.65
N LYS A 31 -5.62 -5.76 11.44
CA LYS A 31 -4.49 -5.19 12.19
C LYS A 31 -4.38 -3.70 11.85
N ARG A 32 -4.13 -2.88 12.87
CA ARG A 32 -3.98 -1.43 12.73
C ARG A 32 -2.87 -0.96 13.67
N LYS A 33 -1.90 -0.23 13.14
CA LYS A 33 -0.82 0.40 13.91
C LYS A 33 -0.90 1.90 13.68
N ARG A 34 -0.95 2.67 14.77
CA ARG A 34 -0.96 4.13 14.70
C ARG A 34 0.41 4.62 14.21
N ILE A 35 0.40 5.52 13.24
CA ILE A 35 1.60 6.20 12.77
C ILE A 35 1.79 7.43 13.64
N ASN A 36 2.87 7.45 14.43
CA ASN A 36 3.22 8.55 15.34
C ASN A 36 4.62 9.13 15.05
N ASP A 37 5.30 8.59 14.04
CA ASP A 37 6.68 8.94 13.69
C ASP A 37 6.77 9.05 12.16
N GLU A 38 7.32 10.17 11.70
CA GLU A 38 7.46 10.46 10.28
C GLU A 38 8.45 9.51 9.61
N LYS A 39 9.53 9.13 10.31
CA LYS A 39 10.51 8.16 9.76
C LYS A 39 9.84 6.81 9.52
N TYR A 40 9.05 6.33 10.49
CA TYR A 40 8.22 5.14 10.33
C TYR A 40 7.23 5.30 9.18
N PHE A 41 6.58 6.47 9.03
CA PHE A 41 5.64 6.71 7.94
C PHE A 41 6.29 6.55 6.55
N ILE A 42 7.45 7.17 6.35
CA ILE A 42 8.17 7.12 5.08
C ILE A 42 8.66 5.68 4.80
N LYS A 43 9.20 4.98 5.82
CA LYS A 43 9.59 3.55 5.67
C LYS A 43 8.39 2.65 5.36
N LEU A 44 7.23 2.92 5.96
CA LEU A 44 6.00 2.17 5.71
C LEU A 44 5.53 2.33 4.26
N LEU A 45 5.63 3.53 3.70
CA LEU A 45 5.32 3.76 2.28
C LEU A 45 6.24 2.93 1.37
N HIS A 46 7.56 2.96 1.66
CA HIS A 46 8.54 2.16 0.93
C HIS A 46 8.21 0.67 1.00
N TYR A 47 7.88 0.15 2.19
CA TYR A 47 7.46 -1.23 2.38
C TYR A 47 6.24 -1.58 1.54
N ILE A 48 5.18 -0.75 1.57
CA ILE A 48 3.95 -1.01 0.81
C ILE A 48 4.23 -1.10 -0.69
N HIS A 49 5.04 -0.19 -1.23
CA HIS A 49 5.38 -0.19 -2.66
C HIS A 49 6.33 -1.33 -3.04
N ASN A 50 7.25 -1.72 -2.16
CA ASN A 50 8.19 -2.83 -2.38
C ASN A 50 7.63 -4.21 -2.06
N ASN A 51 6.47 -4.31 -1.39
CA ASN A 51 5.85 -5.58 -1.01
C ASN A 51 5.70 -6.58 -2.18
N PRO A 52 5.29 -6.17 -3.41
CA PRO A 52 5.24 -7.07 -4.55
C PRO A 52 6.60 -7.65 -4.95
N VAL A 53 7.69 -6.89 -4.77
CA VAL A 53 9.06 -7.35 -5.03
C VAL A 53 9.54 -8.26 -3.91
N ASN A 54 9.34 -7.84 -2.66
CA ASN A 54 9.74 -8.60 -1.47
C ASN A 54 9.11 -10.01 -1.43
N HIS A 55 7.90 -10.16 -1.98
CA HIS A 55 7.21 -11.45 -2.08
C HIS A 55 7.37 -12.15 -3.44
N GLY A 56 8.22 -11.65 -4.32
CA GLY A 56 8.56 -12.31 -5.60
C GLY A 56 7.47 -12.29 -6.66
N PHE A 57 6.48 -11.40 -6.56
CA PHE A 57 5.45 -11.26 -7.60
C PHE A 57 5.98 -10.55 -8.84
N VAL A 58 6.91 -9.60 -8.66
CA VAL A 58 7.58 -8.86 -9.72
C VAL A 58 9.03 -8.59 -9.32
N GLU A 59 9.89 -8.36 -10.30
CA GLU A 59 11.30 -7.99 -10.07
C GLU A 59 11.49 -6.48 -9.83
N ASP A 60 10.49 -5.69 -10.19
CA ASP A 60 10.55 -4.23 -10.16
C ASP A 60 9.18 -3.66 -9.74
N ILE A 61 9.18 -2.69 -8.83
CA ILE A 61 7.95 -2.09 -8.28
C ILE A 61 7.11 -1.39 -9.35
N GLY A 62 7.73 -0.89 -10.42
CA GLY A 62 7.04 -0.31 -11.57
C GLY A 62 6.30 -1.35 -12.41
N LYS A 63 6.68 -2.63 -12.36
CA LYS A 63 5.92 -3.70 -13.04
C LYS A 63 4.61 -4.04 -12.32
N TRP A 64 4.45 -3.67 -11.04
CA TRP A 64 3.22 -3.94 -10.29
C TRP A 64 2.16 -2.87 -10.51
N LYS A 65 1.16 -3.18 -11.35
CA LYS A 65 0.08 -2.24 -11.70
C LYS A 65 -0.92 -1.95 -10.57
N TYR A 66 -0.95 -2.77 -9.52
CA TYR A 66 -1.90 -2.65 -8.41
C TYR A 66 -1.29 -1.89 -7.21
N SER A 67 -0.56 -0.80 -7.48
CA SER A 67 0.10 0.02 -6.48
C SER A 67 -0.10 1.50 -6.76
N SER A 68 -0.15 2.30 -5.69
CA SER A 68 -0.14 3.76 -5.73
C SER A 68 1.17 4.35 -6.23
N TYR A 69 2.26 3.58 -6.31
CA TYR A 69 3.57 4.02 -6.80
C TYR A 69 3.48 4.78 -8.14
N HIS A 70 2.70 4.26 -9.08
CA HIS A 70 2.43 4.88 -10.39
C HIS A 70 1.82 6.28 -10.30
N SER A 71 1.03 6.52 -9.26
CA SER A 71 0.39 7.82 -9.00
C SER A 71 1.39 8.84 -8.47
N TYR A 72 2.45 8.42 -7.78
CA TYR A 72 3.49 9.28 -7.23
C TYR A 72 4.55 9.66 -8.26
N ILE A 73 4.92 8.74 -9.16
CA ILE A 73 5.91 9.01 -10.21
C ILE A 73 5.35 9.81 -11.40
N ASN A 74 4.03 9.93 -11.50
CA ASN A 74 3.35 10.72 -12.53
C ASN A 74 2.36 11.70 -11.89
N LEU A 75 2.89 12.80 -11.36
CA LEU A 75 2.09 13.82 -10.67
C LEU A 75 1.10 14.55 -11.59
N ALA A 76 1.42 14.65 -12.89
CA ALA A 76 0.55 15.27 -13.89
C ALA A 76 -0.73 14.47 -14.16
N LYS A 77 -0.70 13.15 -13.94
CA LYS A 77 -1.89 12.31 -14.06
C LYS A 77 -2.83 12.55 -12.88
N GLU A 78 -4.11 12.76 -13.18
CA GLU A 78 -5.15 12.86 -12.17
C GLU A 78 -5.24 11.58 -11.33
N SER A 79 -5.42 11.76 -10.03
CA SER A 79 -5.55 10.67 -9.07
C SER A 79 -6.45 11.08 -7.92
N LYS A 80 -7.15 10.10 -7.36
CA LYS A 80 -7.94 10.27 -6.12
C LYS A 80 -7.07 10.15 -4.86
N ILE A 81 -5.80 9.81 -5.03
CA ILE A 81 -4.85 9.68 -3.93
C ILE A 81 -4.39 11.09 -3.55
N GLU A 82 -4.45 11.41 -2.26
CA GLU A 82 -3.77 12.58 -1.71
C GLU A 82 -2.26 12.31 -1.80
N ARG A 83 -1.57 13.14 -2.58
CA ARG A 83 -0.12 12.98 -2.84
C ARG A 83 0.68 14.09 -2.18
N THR A 84 0.07 15.24 -1.92
CA THR A 84 0.77 16.47 -1.55
C THR A 84 1.47 16.28 -0.21
N GLU A 85 0.79 15.73 0.79
CA GLU A 85 1.34 15.54 2.13
C GLU A 85 2.53 14.58 2.10
N MET A 86 2.40 13.46 1.38
CA MET A 86 3.49 12.49 1.28
C MET A 86 4.66 12.99 0.43
N MET A 87 4.40 13.79 -0.61
CA MET A 87 5.45 14.35 -1.45
C MET A 87 6.22 15.48 -0.77
N GLN A 88 5.72 16.07 0.33
CA GLN A 88 6.49 17.06 1.11
C GLN A 88 7.78 16.48 1.71
N TYR A 89 7.85 15.16 1.91
CA TYR A 89 9.04 14.47 2.39
C TYR A 89 10.11 14.24 1.30
N PHE A 90 9.82 14.60 0.04
CA PHE A 90 10.72 14.41 -1.10
C PHE A 90 10.84 15.70 -1.91
N GLU A 91 12.06 16.19 -2.10
CA GLU A 91 12.30 17.42 -2.88
C GLU A 91 11.82 17.29 -4.32
N THR A 92 12.02 16.12 -4.93
CA THR A 92 11.59 15.81 -6.30
C THR A 92 11.03 14.41 -6.42
N VAL A 93 10.32 14.16 -7.51
CA VAL A 93 9.91 12.80 -7.91
C VAL A 93 11.12 11.87 -8.06
N ASN A 94 12.28 12.39 -8.48
CA ASN A 94 13.49 11.57 -8.57
C ASN A 94 13.99 11.16 -7.19
N ASN A 95 13.96 12.05 -6.18
CA ASN A 95 14.30 11.67 -4.80
C ASN A 95 13.36 10.58 -4.27
N PHE A 96 12.07 10.66 -4.62
CA PHE A 96 11.09 9.61 -4.29
C PHE A 96 11.45 8.26 -4.95
N ILE A 97 11.78 8.27 -6.24
CA ILE A 97 12.17 7.05 -6.98
C ILE A 97 13.45 6.45 -6.39
N GLU A 98 14.48 7.27 -6.15
CA GLU A 98 15.75 6.81 -5.59
C GLU A 98 15.59 6.28 -4.18
N TYR A 99 14.74 6.91 -3.36
CA TYR A 99 14.39 6.37 -2.05
C TYR A 99 13.75 4.97 -2.16
N HIS A 100 12.86 4.75 -3.13
CA HIS A 100 12.22 3.44 -3.34
C HIS A 100 13.17 2.36 -3.87
N LYS A 101 14.26 2.74 -4.54
CA LYS A 101 15.35 1.83 -4.96
C LYS A 101 16.34 1.52 -3.84
N SER A 102 16.35 2.31 -2.77
CA SER A 102 17.27 2.11 -1.66
C SER A 102 16.91 0.87 -0.84
N ASN A 103 17.94 0.22 -0.28
CA ASN A 103 17.77 -0.90 0.64
C ASN A 103 17.42 -0.37 2.03
N ILE A 104 16.17 -0.56 2.43
CA ILE A 104 15.65 -0.11 3.73
C ILE A 104 15.37 -1.33 4.60
N GLU A 105 15.92 -1.33 5.81
CA GLU A 105 15.55 -2.29 6.84
C GLU A 105 14.23 -1.88 7.51
N TYR A 106 13.29 -2.83 7.55
CA TYR A 106 11.98 -2.65 8.18
C TYR A 106 12.00 -3.18 9.61
N ASP A 107 12.51 -2.36 10.52
CA ASP A 107 12.55 -2.60 11.98
C ASP A 107 11.16 -2.91 12.61
N PHE A 108 10.07 -2.60 11.91
CA PHE A 108 8.71 -2.85 12.35
C PHE A 108 8.16 -4.21 11.93
N LEU A 109 8.88 -5.00 11.12
CA LEU A 109 8.47 -6.36 10.74
C LEU A 109 8.92 -7.41 11.77
N SER A 110 9.89 -7.09 12.64
CA SER A 110 10.45 -8.02 13.63
C SER A 110 9.66 -8.09 14.94
N ILE A 111 8.43 -7.57 14.97
CA ILE A 111 7.55 -7.59 16.15
C ILE A 111 6.22 -8.26 15.77
N GLU A 112 6.26 -9.56 15.50
CA GLU A 112 5.11 -10.47 15.62
C GLU A 112 5.52 -11.78 16.27
#